data_AF-E8MDW1-F1
#
_entry.id   AF-E8MDW1-F1
#
_cell.length_a   1.000
_cell.length_b   1.000
_cell.length_c   1.000
_cell.angle_alpha   90.00
_cell.angle_beta   90.00
_cell.angle_gamma   90.00
#
_symmetry.space_group_name_H-M   'P 1'
#
loop_
_entity.id
_entity.type
_entity.pdbx_description
1 polymer ?
#
loop_
_entity_poly.entity_id
_entity_poly.type
_entity_poly.pdbx_seq_one_letter_code
_entity_poly.pdbx_strand_id
1 'polypeptide(L)'
;MSSGDILQEAFNATVSRDYEKAVAVIREVLSSSTDHSFSVEQLELIDHVYSCILNTSHYDESLIEVCWEWIDAIERSPRTVDIRAISSSQLSIYYAYHTICRVQERMPRKPTHQQVRKDTWTRITHSFSYLWAAATQLWKPYELDRLDVLCSWSYLCIQFADVASEEVLAVIESSKDLSKEVLSNVIVIENGHQANQRLLTVERNLRDARALAEKLGKRIVKPTAAEDTQTATASPADEYLSPPIAKKWCDGI
;
A
#
# COMPACT_ATOMS: atom_id res chain seq x y z
N MET A 1 -16.18 -21.90 16.60
CA MET A 1 -15.25 -21.08 17.39
C MET A 1 -15.61 -19.64 17.11
N SER A 2 -15.76 -18.81 18.15
CA SER A 2 -16.07 -17.40 17.92
C SER A 2 -14.88 -16.78 17.20
N SER A 3 -15.10 -15.85 16.28
CA SER A 3 -14.01 -15.23 15.51
C SER A 3 -12.95 -14.58 16.41
N GLY A 4 -13.27 -14.29 17.67
CA GLY A 4 -12.36 -13.75 18.67
C GLY A 4 -11.32 -14.73 19.24
N ASP A 5 -11.42 -16.03 18.98
CA ASP A 5 -10.52 -17.03 19.59
C ASP A 5 -9.26 -17.33 18.77
N ILE A 6 -9.25 -17.09 17.46
CA ILE A 6 -8.25 -17.68 16.56
C ILE A 6 -6.82 -17.15 16.80
N LEU A 7 -6.68 -15.91 17.30
CA LEU A 7 -5.40 -15.30 17.64
C LEU A 7 -5.21 -15.06 19.15
N GLN A 8 -6.06 -15.66 19.99
CA GLN A 8 -5.96 -15.47 21.44
C GLN A 8 -4.62 -15.98 21.99
N GLU A 9 -4.08 -17.07 21.43
CA GLU A 9 -2.77 -17.58 21.82
C GLU A 9 -1.64 -16.62 21.42
N ALA A 10 -1.70 -16.03 20.21
CA ALA A 10 -0.74 -15.03 19.78
C ALA A 10 -0.78 -13.80 20.69
N PHE A 11 -1.97 -13.33 21.07
CA PHE A 11 -2.15 -12.24 22.03
C PHE A 11 -1.54 -12.58 23.41
N ASN A 12 -1.78 -13.78 23.94
CA ASN A 12 -1.19 -14.19 25.22
C ASN A 12 0.35 -14.25 25.15
N ALA A 13 0.89 -14.65 24.00
CA ALA A 13 2.33 -14.66 23.75
C ALA A 13 2.92 -13.23 23.72
N THR A 14 2.24 -12.25 23.11
CA THR A 14 2.70 -10.84 23.12
C THR A 14 2.67 -10.23 24.52
N VAL A 15 1.66 -10.54 25.34
CA VAL A 15 1.62 -10.14 26.75
C VAL A 15 2.83 -10.67 27.52
N SER A 16 3.28 -11.88 27.18
CA SER A 16 4.47 -12.51 27.77
C SER A 16 5.79 -12.09 27.10
N ARG A 17 5.74 -11.19 26.10
CA ARG A 17 6.87 -10.75 25.25
C ARG A 17 7.57 -11.90 24.50
N ASP A 18 6.85 -12.98 24.24
CA ASP A 18 7.30 -14.11 23.43
C ASP A 18 6.86 -13.92 21.98
N TYR A 19 7.55 -13.03 21.26
CA TYR A 19 7.19 -12.67 19.89
C TYR A 19 7.44 -13.80 18.90
N GLU A 20 8.43 -14.66 19.15
CA GLU A 20 8.70 -15.86 18.34
C GLU A 20 7.52 -16.83 18.40
N LYS A 21 6.96 -17.05 19.61
CA LYS A 21 5.72 -17.82 19.74
C LYS A 21 4.55 -17.11 19.07
N ALA A 22 4.40 -15.80 19.26
CA ALA A 22 3.29 -15.04 18.68
C ALA A 22 3.28 -15.13 17.13
N VAL A 23 4.45 -14.97 16.49
CA VAL A 23 4.56 -15.07 15.03
C VAL A 23 4.36 -16.50 14.54
N ALA A 24 4.79 -17.51 15.30
CA ALA A 24 4.53 -18.91 14.96
C ALA A 24 3.02 -19.22 14.93
N VAL A 25 2.27 -18.74 15.93
CA VAL A 25 0.81 -18.89 15.97
C VAL A 25 0.14 -18.15 14.81
N ILE A 26 0.55 -16.92 14.53
CA ILE A 26 0.01 -16.15 13.39
C ILE A 26 0.28 -16.89 12.07
N ARG A 27 1.51 -17.39 11.86
CA ARG A 27 1.87 -18.17 10.67
C ARG A 27 1.02 -19.44 10.54
N GLU A 28 0.78 -20.15 11.64
CA GLU A 28 -0.10 -21.32 11.66
C GLU A 28 -1.52 -20.95 11.22
N VAL A 29 -2.12 -19.91 11.83
CA VAL A 29 -3.47 -19.41 11.47
C VAL A 29 -3.54 -18.98 10.01
N LEU A 30 -2.53 -18.26 9.53
CA LEU A 30 -2.43 -17.85 8.13
C LEU A 30 -2.26 -19.05 7.19
N SER A 31 -1.68 -20.15 7.64
CA SER A 31 -1.57 -21.37 6.81
C SER A 31 -2.87 -22.20 6.82
N SER A 32 -3.61 -22.21 7.93
CA SER A 32 -4.78 -23.07 8.13
C SER A 32 -6.09 -22.50 7.61
N SER A 33 -6.23 -21.17 7.53
CA SER A 33 -7.53 -20.52 7.30
C SER A 33 -7.49 -19.55 6.12
N THR A 34 -7.72 -20.03 4.91
CA THR A 34 -7.64 -19.24 3.66
C THR A 34 -8.78 -18.25 3.43
N ASP A 35 -9.88 -18.39 4.16
CA ASP A 35 -11.12 -17.63 3.98
C ASP A 35 -11.50 -16.76 5.20
N HIS A 36 -10.65 -16.69 6.23
CA HIS A 36 -10.91 -15.91 7.43
C HIS A 36 -10.68 -14.42 7.20
N SER A 37 -11.72 -13.62 7.46
CA SER A 37 -11.60 -12.16 7.54
C SER A 37 -11.19 -11.75 8.95
N PHE A 38 -10.01 -11.16 9.09
CA PHE A 38 -9.52 -10.71 10.40
C PHE A 38 -10.34 -9.51 10.91
N SER A 39 -10.64 -9.44 12.20
CA SER A 39 -11.16 -8.21 12.79
C SER A 39 -10.07 -7.11 12.78
N VAL A 40 -10.45 -5.87 13.04
CA VAL A 40 -9.46 -4.78 13.13
C VAL A 40 -8.46 -5.02 14.25
N GLU A 41 -8.91 -5.53 15.40
CA GLU A 41 -8.05 -5.89 16.55
C GLU A 41 -7.08 -7.03 16.18
N GLN A 42 -7.53 -7.97 15.35
CA GLN A 42 -6.68 -9.06 14.86
C GLN A 42 -5.60 -8.54 13.90
N LEU A 43 -5.96 -7.62 12.99
CA LEU A 43 -4.99 -6.96 12.12
C LEU A 43 -3.99 -6.13 12.92
N GLU A 44 -4.44 -5.34 13.90
CA GLU A 44 -3.57 -4.57 14.80
C GLU A 44 -2.60 -5.49 15.59
N LEU A 45 -3.05 -6.66 16.03
CA LEU A 45 -2.20 -7.66 16.67
C LEU A 45 -1.17 -8.25 15.69
N ILE A 46 -1.59 -8.66 14.49
CA ILE A 46 -0.70 -9.15 13.43
C ILE A 46 0.38 -8.11 13.14
N ASP A 47 -0.04 -6.86 12.97
CA ASP A 47 0.80 -5.70 12.70
C ASP A 47 1.85 -5.49 13.79
N HIS A 48 1.41 -5.51 15.05
CA HIS A 48 2.29 -5.40 16.21
C HIS A 48 3.34 -6.52 16.27
N VAL A 49 2.94 -7.77 16.05
CA VAL A 49 3.85 -8.92 16.10
C VAL A 49 4.91 -8.83 15.01
N TYR A 50 4.52 -8.58 13.76
CA TYR A 50 5.48 -8.46 12.66
C TYR A 50 6.42 -7.27 12.84
N SER A 51 5.93 -6.13 13.34
CA SER A 51 6.79 -4.99 13.70
C SER A 51 7.85 -5.37 14.74
N CYS A 52 7.48 -6.16 15.76
CA CYS A 52 8.42 -6.63 16.78
C CYS A 52 9.47 -7.59 16.20
N ILE A 53 9.04 -8.57 15.38
CA ILE A 53 9.95 -9.53 14.75
C ILE A 53 10.90 -8.85 13.75
N LEU A 54 10.43 -7.83 13.04
CA LEU A 54 11.27 -7.07 12.14
C LEU A 54 12.41 -6.35 12.90
N ASN A 55 12.12 -5.81 14.09
CA ASN A 55 13.11 -5.15 14.94
C ASN A 55 14.17 -6.10 15.53
N THR A 56 13.87 -7.40 15.62
CA THR A 56 14.82 -8.44 16.08
C THR A 56 15.53 -9.15 14.93
N SER A 57 15.13 -8.90 13.69
CA SER A 57 15.75 -9.47 12.49
C SER A 57 17.04 -8.72 12.14
N HIS A 58 18.14 -9.45 11.94
CA HIS A 58 19.46 -8.85 11.76
C HIS A 58 20.05 -9.05 10.36
N TYR A 59 19.59 -10.06 9.62
CA TYR A 59 20.08 -10.36 8.28
C TYR A 59 19.20 -9.70 7.21
N ASP A 60 19.80 -9.21 6.15
CA ASP A 60 19.12 -8.54 5.04
C ASP A 60 18.03 -9.44 4.43
N GLU A 61 18.35 -10.70 4.19
CA GLU A 61 17.40 -11.69 3.69
C GLU A 61 16.21 -11.87 4.65
N SER A 62 16.47 -12.03 5.95
CA SER A 62 15.39 -12.18 6.96
C SER A 62 14.48 -10.96 7.04
N LEU A 63 15.04 -9.74 6.89
CA LEU A 63 14.25 -8.50 6.89
C LEU A 63 13.29 -8.46 5.69
N ILE A 64 13.76 -8.86 4.51
CA ILE A 64 12.92 -8.93 3.30
C ILE A 64 11.83 -9.99 3.47
N GLU A 65 12.17 -11.17 3.98
CA GLU A 65 11.21 -12.27 4.22
C GLU A 65 10.11 -11.85 5.19
N VAL A 66 10.49 -11.29 6.35
CA VAL A 66 9.53 -10.79 7.35
C VAL A 66 8.65 -9.68 6.79
N CYS A 67 9.19 -8.76 5.98
CA CYS A 67 8.39 -7.72 5.34
C CYS A 67 7.37 -8.30 4.36
N TRP A 68 7.74 -9.31 3.57
CA TRP A 68 6.80 -9.95 2.65
C TRP A 68 5.71 -10.72 3.38
N GLU A 69 6.06 -11.50 4.40
CA GLU A 69 5.07 -12.17 5.25
C GLU A 69 4.09 -11.19 5.90
N TRP A 70 4.59 -10.06 6.39
CA TRP A 70 3.79 -9.01 7.00
C TRP A 70 2.80 -8.40 5.99
N ILE A 71 3.29 -8.03 4.80
CA ILE A 71 2.44 -7.50 3.72
C ILE A 71 1.37 -8.55 3.36
N ASP A 72 1.76 -9.80 3.12
CA ASP A 72 0.84 -10.87 2.72
C ASP A 72 -0.22 -11.17 3.79
N ALA A 73 0.14 -11.06 5.07
CA ALA A 73 -0.78 -11.23 6.19
C ALA A 73 -1.84 -10.12 6.25
N ILE A 74 -1.43 -8.86 6.09
CA ILE A 74 -2.34 -7.70 6.09
C ILE A 74 -3.21 -7.67 4.83
N GLU A 75 -2.62 -8.00 3.69
CA GLU A 75 -3.25 -7.91 2.37
C GLU A 75 -4.15 -9.11 2.03
N ARG A 76 -4.25 -10.07 2.95
CA ARG A 76 -4.98 -11.32 2.78
C ARG A 76 -6.46 -11.09 2.47
N SER A 77 -6.98 -11.89 1.54
CA SER A 77 -8.42 -11.95 1.25
C SER A 77 -9.13 -12.94 2.17
N PRO A 78 -10.36 -12.64 2.64
CA PRO A 78 -11.10 -11.39 2.45
C PRO A 78 -10.56 -10.24 3.33
N ARG A 79 -10.21 -9.11 2.69
CA ARG A 79 -9.68 -7.93 3.39
C ARG A 79 -10.74 -7.26 4.25
N THR A 80 -10.33 -6.81 5.43
CA THR A 80 -11.17 -6.06 6.37
C THR A 80 -11.38 -4.65 5.85
N VAL A 81 -12.64 -4.29 5.60
CA VAL A 81 -13.02 -2.98 5.07
C VAL A 81 -13.54 -2.12 6.22
N ASP A 82 -12.62 -1.50 6.95
CA ASP A 82 -12.89 -0.60 8.08
C ASP A 82 -11.89 0.57 8.06
N ILE A 83 -12.34 1.78 8.40
CA ILE A 83 -11.51 2.99 8.41
C ILE A 83 -10.23 2.81 9.23
N ARG A 84 -10.33 2.20 10.42
CA ARG A 84 -9.19 1.98 11.31
C ARG A 84 -8.25 0.91 10.74
N ALA A 85 -8.80 -0.15 10.15
CA ALA A 85 -7.99 -1.17 9.46
C ALA A 85 -7.19 -0.56 8.31
N ILE A 86 -7.81 0.26 7.45
CA ILE A 86 -7.09 0.90 6.33
C ILE A 86 -6.05 1.90 6.86
N SER A 87 -6.38 2.70 7.89
CA SER A 87 -5.43 3.66 8.49
C SER A 87 -4.19 2.99 9.06
N SER A 88 -4.36 1.89 9.82
CA SER A 88 -3.23 1.13 10.35
C SER A 88 -2.44 0.44 9.23
N SER A 89 -3.15 -0.25 8.33
CA SER A 89 -2.52 -1.06 7.27
C SER A 89 -1.71 -0.23 6.29
N GLN A 90 -2.16 0.99 5.94
CA GLN A 90 -1.43 1.83 4.99
C GLN A 90 -0.04 2.19 5.50
N LEU A 91 0.11 2.47 6.79
CA LEU A 91 1.38 2.87 7.40
C LEU A 91 2.33 1.67 7.47
N SER A 92 1.82 0.51 7.83
CA SER A 92 2.59 -0.72 7.97
C SER A 92 3.05 -1.27 6.63
N ILE A 93 2.17 -1.29 5.62
CA ILE A 93 2.51 -1.64 4.24
C ILE A 93 3.55 -0.66 3.68
N TYR A 94 3.37 0.65 3.90
CA TYR A 94 4.38 1.64 3.54
C TYR A 94 5.74 1.33 4.18
N TYR A 95 5.77 1.08 5.48
CA TYR A 95 7.00 0.84 6.23
C TYR A 95 7.71 -0.44 5.80
N ALA A 96 6.96 -1.51 5.53
CA ALA A 96 7.49 -2.76 4.98
C ALA A 96 8.15 -2.54 3.61
N TYR A 97 7.47 -1.86 2.67
CA TYR A 97 8.06 -1.54 1.37
C TYR A 97 9.25 -0.58 1.46
N HIS A 98 9.19 0.40 2.35
CA HIS A 98 10.31 1.28 2.66
C HIS A 98 11.54 0.47 3.09
N THR A 99 11.35 -0.46 4.02
CA THR A 99 12.39 -1.36 4.54
C THR A 99 12.94 -2.25 3.43
N ILE A 100 12.08 -2.89 2.64
CA ILE A 100 12.48 -3.71 1.48
C ILE A 100 13.37 -2.89 0.54
N CYS A 101 12.98 -1.66 0.18
CA CYS A 101 13.81 -0.81 -0.68
C CYS A 101 15.18 -0.53 -0.07
N ARG A 102 15.24 -0.20 1.23
CA ARG A 102 16.49 0.09 1.93
C ARG A 102 17.42 -1.13 1.95
N VAL A 103 16.87 -2.32 2.15
CA VAL A 103 17.63 -3.56 2.11
C VAL A 103 18.10 -3.86 0.68
N GLN A 104 17.22 -3.76 -0.32
CA GLN A 104 17.57 -3.96 -1.73
C GLN A 104 18.69 -3.04 -2.21
N GLU A 105 18.75 -1.80 -1.75
CA GLU A 105 19.81 -0.83 -2.12
C GLU A 105 21.16 -1.10 -1.44
N ARG A 106 21.18 -1.71 -0.24
CA ARG A 106 22.44 -2.00 0.48
C ARG A 106 23.03 -3.37 0.16
N MET A 107 22.20 -4.34 -0.22
CA MET A 107 22.66 -5.67 -0.60
C MET A 107 23.51 -5.62 -1.89
N PRO A 108 24.49 -6.54 -2.05
CA PRO A 108 25.22 -6.67 -3.30
C PRO A 108 24.28 -6.87 -4.50
N ARG A 109 24.40 -6.03 -5.52
CA ARG A 109 23.55 -6.09 -6.73
C ARG A 109 23.79 -7.39 -7.50
N LYS A 110 22.89 -8.36 -7.31
CA LYS A 110 22.80 -9.58 -8.13
C LYS A 110 22.35 -9.21 -9.56
N PRO A 111 22.62 -10.04 -10.59
CA PRO A 111 22.14 -9.78 -11.96
C PRO A 111 20.62 -9.58 -12.06
N THR A 112 19.85 -10.13 -11.13
CA THR A 112 18.38 -10.01 -11.06
C THR A 112 17.89 -8.75 -10.36
N HIS A 113 18.78 -7.88 -9.85
CA HIS A 113 18.40 -6.72 -9.02
C HIS A 113 17.33 -5.84 -9.66
N GLN A 114 17.48 -5.49 -10.94
CA GLN A 114 16.50 -4.65 -11.63
C GLN A 114 15.13 -5.34 -11.77
N GLN A 115 15.11 -6.66 -11.98
CA GLN A 115 13.88 -7.43 -12.08
C GLN A 115 13.16 -7.47 -10.73
N VAL A 116 13.90 -7.77 -9.65
CA VAL A 116 13.36 -7.76 -8.27
C VAL A 116 12.76 -6.41 -7.91
N ARG A 117 13.42 -5.30 -8.30
CA ARG A 117 12.88 -3.94 -8.10
C ARG A 117 11.59 -3.71 -8.88
N LYS A 118 11.51 -4.16 -10.13
CA LYS A 118 10.28 -4.08 -10.95
C LYS A 118 9.14 -4.90 -10.34
N ASP A 119 9.42 -6.13 -9.92
CA ASP A 119 8.41 -7.00 -9.30
C ASP A 119 7.90 -6.40 -7.98
N THR A 120 8.82 -5.86 -7.18
CA THR A 120 8.47 -5.12 -5.94
C THR A 120 7.59 -3.91 -6.25
N TRP A 121 7.92 -3.14 -7.30
CA TRP A 121 7.12 -1.98 -7.71
C TRP A 121 5.72 -2.34 -8.20
N THR A 122 5.57 -3.46 -8.92
CA THR A 122 4.25 -3.98 -9.32
C THR A 122 3.40 -4.27 -8.09
N ARG A 123 3.98 -4.89 -7.06
CA ARG A 123 3.28 -5.16 -5.79
C ARG A 123 2.92 -3.87 -5.05
N ILE A 124 3.84 -2.91 -4.95
CA ILE A 124 3.57 -1.57 -4.37
C ILE A 124 2.38 -0.91 -5.06
N THR A 125 2.38 -0.90 -6.39
CA THR A 125 1.32 -0.28 -7.19
C THR A 125 -0.03 -0.94 -6.91
N HIS A 126 -0.06 -2.28 -6.83
CA HIS A 126 -1.28 -3.02 -6.48
C HIS A 126 -1.79 -2.66 -5.08
N SER A 127 -0.92 -2.72 -4.07
CA SER A 127 -1.28 -2.41 -2.68
C SER A 127 -1.82 -0.99 -2.52
N PHE A 128 -1.12 0.01 -3.05
CA PHE A 128 -1.52 1.42 -2.89
C PHE A 128 -2.70 1.82 -3.76
N SER A 129 -2.88 1.19 -4.92
CA SER A 129 -4.10 1.36 -5.71
C SER A 129 -5.33 0.87 -4.93
N TYR A 130 -5.22 -0.30 -4.27
CA TYR A 130 -6.27 -0.80 -3.39
C TYR A 130 -6.52 0.14 -2.21
N LEU A 131 -5.47 0.53 -1.48
CA LEU A 131 -5.60 1.41 -0.31
C LEU A 131 -6.24 2.74 -0.67
N TRP A 132 -5.86 3.33 -1.82
CA TRP A 132 -6.47 4.57 -2.31
C TRP A 132 -7.94 4.39 -2.70
N ALA A 133 -8.29 3.29 -3.37
CA ALA A 133 -9.67 2.97 -3.70
C ALA A 133 -10.53 2.76 -2.43
N ALA A 134 -10.03 1.99 -1.47
CA ALA A 134 -10.70 1.81 -0.18
C ALA A 134 -10.83 3.15 0.57
N ALA A 135 -9.77 3.97 0.55
CA ALA A 135 -9.75 5.24 1.22
C ALA A 135 -10.81 6.22 0.70
N THR A 136 -10.91 6.32 -0.63
CA THR A 136 -11.89 7.20 -1.29
C THR A 136 -13.33 6.72 -1.15
N GLN A 137 -13.55 5.44 -0.82
CA GLN A 137 -14.87 4.89 -0.54
C GLN A 137 -15.29 5.03 0.93
N LEU A 138 -14.35 4.86 1.86
CA LEU A 138 -14.63 4.81 3.29
C LEU A 138 -14.59 6.18 3.95
N TRP A 139 -13.58 6.99 3.64
CA TRP A 139 -13.42 8.32 4.22
C TRP A 139 -14.21 9.36 3.44
N LYS A 140 -14.70 10.35 4.17
CA LYS A 140 -15.26 11.56 3.58
C LYS A 140 -14.16 12.32 2.84
N PRO A 141 -14.49 13.07 1.79
CA PRO A 141 -13.47 13.76 0.99
C PRO A 141 -12.63 14.82 1.71
N TYR A 142 -13.00 15.22 2.92
CA TYR A 142 -12.23 16.19 3.72
C TYR A 142 -11.40 15.54 4.83
N GLU A 143 -11.49 14.23 5.02
CA GLU A 143 -10.69 13.51 6.02
C GLU A 143 -9.27 13.33 5.49
N LEU A 144 -8.29 13.70 6.33
CA LEU A 144 -6.90 13.85 5.92
C LEU A 144 -6.16 12.51 5.77
N ASP A 145 -6.62 11.47 6.46
CA ASP A 145 -6.04 10.11 6.41
C ASP A 145 -5.96 9.56 4.98
N ARG A 146 -6.89 9.96 4.10
CA ARG A 146 -6.81 9.59 2.67
C ARG A 146 -5.55 10.13 2.01
N LEU A 147 -5.15 11.37 2.35
CA LEU A 147 -3.96 12.00 1.77
C LEU A 147 -2.66 11.35 2.26
N ASP A 148 -2.68 10.69 3.42
CA ASP A 148 -1.51 9.94 3.93
C ASP A 148 -1.19 8.73 3.02
N VAL A 149 -2.19 8.14 2.36
CA VAL A 149 -1.99 7.11 1.33
C VAL A 149 -1.19 7.67 0.16
N LEU A 150 -1.56 8.86 -0.33
CA LEU A 150 -0.85 9.52 -1.44
C LEU A 150 0.55 9.98 -1.03
N CYS A 151 0.72 10.46 0.21
CA CYS A 151 2.04 10.85 0.73
C CYS A 151 3.00 9.65 0.75
N SER A 152 2.52 8.51 1.25
CA SER A 152 3.28 7.26 1.31
C SER A 152 3.59 6.72 -0.09
N TRP A 153 2.60 6.68 -0.98
CA TRP A 153 2.78 6.17 -2.35
C TRP A 153 3.75 7.03 -3.16
N SER A 154 3.60 8.36 -3.11
CA SER A 154 4.50 9.29 -3.79
C SER A 154 5.93 9.23 -3.24
N TYR A 155 6.12 8.98 -1.94
CA TYR A 155 7.45 8.78 -1.39
C TYR A 155 8.09 7.49 -1.90
N LEU A 156 7.32 6.40 -2.02
CA LEU A 156 7.80 5.16 -2.63
C LEU A 156 8.18 5.37 -4.11
N CYS A 157 7.54 6.27 -4.85
CA CYS A 157 7.99 6.64 -6.21
C CYS A 157 9.43 7.19 -6.23
N ILE A 158 9.85 7.94 -5.20
CA ILE A 158 11.24 8.41 -5.08
C ILE A 158 12.18 7.22 -4.86
N GLN A 159 11.82 6.35 -3.91
CA GLN A 159 12.63 5.18 -3.54
C GLN A 159 12.78 4.18 -4.70
N PHE A 160 11.78 4.12 -5.58
CA PHE A 160 11.71 3.25 -6.74
C PHE A 160 11.78 4.00 -8.07
N ALA A 161 12.41 5.18 -8.13
CA ALA A 161 12.44 6.03 -9.33
C ALA A 161 12.99 5.31 -10.58
N ASP A 162 13.91 4.35 -10.40
CA ASP A 162 14.46 3.50 -11.45
C ASP A 162 13.45 2.51 -12.07
N VAL A 163 12.31 2.24 -11.43
CA VAL A 163 11.25 1.33 -11.92
C VAL A 163 9.85 1.94 -11.95
N ALA A 164 9.59 3.00 -11.18
CA ALA A 164 8.33 3.74 -11.20
C ALA A 164 7.99 4.24 -12.60
N SER A 165 6.74 4.07 -13.02
CA SER A 165 6.26 4.42 -14.36
C SER A 165 5.53 5.76 -14.34
N GLU A 166 5.59 6.48 -15.45
CA GLU A 166 4.91 7.78 -15.56
C GLU A 166 3.39 7.62 -15.47
N GLU A 167 2.82 6.46 -15.86
CA GLU A 167 1.39 6.21 -15.68
C GLU A 167 1.00 6.24 -14.20
N VAL A 168 1.78 5.60 -13.32
CA VAL A 168 1.50 5.60 -11.87
C VAL A 168 1.69 6.99 -11.28
N LEU A 169 2.74 7.72 -11.69
CA LEU A 169 2.95 9.10 -11.25
C LEU A 169 1.78 10.00 -11.64
N ALA A 170 1.26 9.87 -12.86
CA ALA A 170 0.10 10.61 -13.35
C ALA A 170 -1.19 10.26 -12.56
N VAL A 171 -1.39 8.99 -12.18
CA VAL A 171 -2.51 8.57 -11.33
C VAL A 171 -2.45 9.23 -9.94
N ILE A 172 -1.27 9.26 -9.32
CA ILE A 172 -1.07 9.92 -8.02
C ILE A 172 -1.29 11.44 -8.15
N GLU A 173 -0.77 12.05 -9.21
CA GLU A 173 -0.92 13.48 -9.48
C GLU A 173 -2.39 13.88 -9.66
N SER A 174 -3.13 13.14 -10.49
CA SER A 174 -4.57 13.34 -10.71
C SER A 174 -5.37 13.17 -9.41
N SER A 175 -5.04 12.14 -8.62
CA SER A 175 -5.69 11.88 -7.32
C SER A 175 -5.45 13.02 -6.31
N LYS A 176 -4.23 13.57 -6.29
CA LYS A 176 -3.86 14.74 -5.49
C LYS A 176 -4.60 15.99 -5.95
N ASP A 177 -4.69 16.24 -7.26
CA ASP A 177 -5.40 17.41 -7.80
C ASP A 177 -6.92 17.35 -7.55
N LEU A 178 -7.54 16.20 -7.72
CA LEU A 178 -8.94 15.97 -7.33
C LEU A 178 -9.15 16.22 -5.84
N SER A 179 -8.22 15.76 -5.01
CA SER A 179 -8.30 15.99 -3.55
C SER A 179 -8.18 17.46 -3.19
N LYS A 180 -7.28 18.20 -3.86
CA LYS A 180 -7.10 19.64 -3.71
C LYS A 180 -8.37 20.42 -4.09
N GLU A 181 -8.99 20.06 -5.21
CA GLU A 181 -10.25 20.67 -5.66
C GLU A 181 -11.34 20.49 -4.59
N VAL A 182 -11.55 19.27 -4.10
CA VAL A 182 -12.57 19.01 -3.09
C VAL A 182 -12.29 19.77 -1.79
N LEU A 183 -11.04 19.78 -1.33
CA LEU A 183 -10.65 20.51 -0.11
C LEU A 183 -10.81 22.03 -0.24
N SER A 184 -10.63 22.58 -1.44
CA SER A 184 -10.85 24.01 -1.69
C SER A 184 -12.32 24.44 -1.55
N ASN A 185 -13.26 23.49 -1.72
CA ASN A 185 -14.71 23.72 -1.61
C ASN A 185 -15.25 23.45 -0.20
N VAL A 186 -14.46 22.89 0.71
CA VAL A 186 -14.89 22.53 2.06
C VAL A 186 -14.44 23.60 3.05
N ILE A 187 -15.41 24.25 3.69
CA ILE A 187 -15.22 25.29 4.74
C ILE A 187 -14.84 24.61 6.06
N VAL A 188 -13.76 23.84 6.09
CA VAL A 188 -13.22 23.25 7.33
C VAL A 188 -11.82 23.83 7.54
N ILE A 189 -11.81 25.01 8.17
CA ILE A 189 -10.60 25.77 8.50
C ILE A 189 -9.67 24.98 9.43
N GLU A 190 -10.21 24.09 10.26
CA GLU A 190 -9.49 23.43 11.34
C GLU A 190 -8.28 22.61 10.87
N ASN A 191 -8.28 22.14 9.61
CA ASN A 191 -7.24 21.26 9.08
C ASN A 191 -6.61 21.73 7.76
N GLY A 192 -6.94 22.93 7.29
CA GLY A 192 -6.50 23.43 5.98
C GLY A 192 -4.97 23.51 5.82
N HIS A 193 -4.25 23.89 6.88
CA HIS A 193 -2.79 23.90 6.88
C HIS A 193 -2.21 22.48 6.72
N GLN A 194 -2.73 21.52 7.47
CA GLN A 194 -2.30 20.12 7.41
C GLN A 194 -2.60 19.49 6.06
N ALA A 195 -3.75 19.81 5.47
CA ALA A 195 -4.14 19.35 4.13
C ALA A 195 -3.17 19.89 3.06
N ASN A 196 -2.88 21.19 3.11
CA ASN A 196 -1.93 21.84 2.19
C ASN A 196 -0.52 21.25 2.32
N GLN A 197 -0.04 20.99 3.55
CA GLN A 197 1.26 20.35 3.77
C GLN A 197 1.35 18.97 3.11
N ARG A 198 0.30 18.15 3.22
CA ARG A 198 0.24 16.82 2.59
C ARG A 198 0.21 16.92 1.06
N LEU A 199 -0.62 17.80 0.50
CA LEU A 199 -0.67 18.02 -0.95
C LEU A 199 0.68 18.50 -1.51
N LEU A 200 1.34 19.44 -0.83
CA LEU A 200 2.68 19.91 -1.19
C LEU A 200 3.75 18.82 -1.06
N THR A 201 3.60 17.94 -0.06
CA THR A 201 4.49 16.77 0.10
C THR A 201 4.37 15.83 -1.09
N VAL A 202 3.15 15.50 -1.52
CA VAL A 202 2.93 14.67 -2.72
C VAL A 202 3.53 15.35 -3.95
N GLU A 203 3.29 16.65 -4.14
CA GLU A 203 3.82 17.39 -5.29
C GLU A 203 5.36 17.39 -5.32
N ARG A 204 6.00 17.66 -4.18
CA ARG A 204 7.46 17.60 -4.05
C ARG A 204 7.97 16.20 -4.36
N ASN A 205 7.35 15.17 -3.79
CA ASN A 205 7.79 13.79 -3.98
C ASN A 205 7.71 13.35 -5.44
N LEU A 206 6.63 13.71 -6.15
CA LEU A 206 6.50 13.43 -7.59
C LEU A 206 7.55 14.15 -8.43
N ARG A 207 7.83 15.43 -8.11
CA ARG A 207 8.89 16.21 -8.76
C ARG A 207 10.26 15.56 -8.57
N ASP A 208 10.58 15.15 -7.35
CA ASP A 208 11.85 14.53 -7.00
C ASP A 208 11.98 13.13 -7.64
N ALA A 209 10.91 12.34 -7.68
CA ALA A 209 10.87 11.04 -8.35
C ALA A 209 11.16 11.16 -9.85
N ARG A 210 10.54 12.13 -10.55
CA ARG A 210 10.81 12.41 -11.97
C ARG A 210 12.25 12.84 -12.20
N ALA A 211 12.76 13.78 -11.38
CA ALA A 211 14.13 14.24 -11.47
C ALA A 211 15.16 13.12 -11.23
N LEU A 212 14.87 12.17 -10.34
CA LEU A 212 15.70 10.98 -10.14
C LEU A 212 15.61 9.99 -11.31
N ALA A 213 14.41 9.74 -11.84
CA ALA A 213 14.23 8.88 -13.00
C ALA A 213 15.02 9.40 -14.23
N GLU A 214 14.99 10.71 -14.48
CA GLU A 214 15.78 11.36 -15.52
C GLU A 214 17.28 11.17 -15.31
N LYS A 215 17.79 11.37 -14.07
CA LYS A 215 19.20 11.14 -13.71
C LYS A 215 19.64 9.69 -13.92
N LEU A 216 18.74 8.73 -13.71
CA LEU A 216 18.99 7.31 -13.88
C LEU A 216 18.91 6.85 -15.35
N GLY A 217 18.68 7.78 -16.28
CA GLY A 217 18.70 7.48 -17.71
C GLY A 217 17.38 6.91 -18.24
N LYS A 218 16.28 6.98 -17.48
CA LYS A 218 14.95 6.86 -18.07
C LYS A 218 14.68 8.11 -18.89
N ARG A 219 14.89 8.01 -20.21
CA ARG A 219 14.21 8.89 -21.14
C ARG A 219 12.72 8.58 -21.02
N ILE A 220 12.00 9.39 -20.24
CA ILE A 220 10.55 9.47 -20.32
C ILE A 220 10.25 9.96 -21.72
N VAL A 221 9.93 9.02 -22.62
CA VAL A 221 9.47 9.35 -23.96
C VAL A 221 8.09 9.97 -23.77
N LYS A 222 8.02 11.29 -23.86
CA LYS A 222 6.76 12.02 -23.95
C LYS A 222 6.01 11.48 -25.18
N PRO A 223 4.72 11.09 -25.09
CA PRO A 223 3.98 10.66 -26.26
C PRO A 223 3.92 11.82 -27.27
N THR A 224 4.58 11.65 -28.40
CA THR A 224 4.43 12.51 -29.58
C THR A 224 3.01 12.35 -30.11
N ALA A 225 2.29 13.46 -30.24
CA ALA A 225 1.00 13.52 -30.89
C ALA A 225 1.15 13.26 -32.41
N ALA A 226 0.58 12.14 -32.85
CA ALA A 226 0.30 11.70 -34.21
C ALA A 226 -0.59 10.46 -34.01
N GLU A 227 -1.63 10.13 -34.76
CA GLU A 227 -2.22 10.60 -36.00
C GLU A 227 -3.57 9.86 -36.09
N ASP A 228 -4.42 10.27 -37.01
CA ASP A 228 -5.65 9.61 -37.40
C ASP A 228 -5.53 8.07 -37.57
N THR A 229 -6.63 7.36 -37.29
CA THR A 229 -7.22 6.28 -38.13
C THR A 229 -7.72 5.07 -37.33
N GLN A 230 -9.04 4.97 -37.25
CA GLN A 230 -9.92 3.81 -37.48
C GLN A 230 -9.47 2.37 -37.14
N THR A 231 -10.49 1.61 -36.68
CA THR A 231 -10.74 0.17 -36.88
C THR A 231 -10.04 -0.89 -36.02
N ALA A 232 -10.82 -1.34 -35.03
CA ALA A 232 -11.36 -2.70 -34.90
C ALA A 232 -10.46 -3.93 -34.61
N THR A 233 -11.07 -4.82 -33.80
CA THR A 233 -10.87 -6.28 -33.62
C THR A 233 -9.82 -6.83 -32.62
N ALA A 234 -10.33 -7.08 -31.40
CA ALA A 234 -10.49 -8.40 -30.74
C ALA A 234 -9.27 -9.24 -30.24
N SER A 235 -9.09 -9.21 -28.90
CA SER A 235 -8.85 -10.31 -27.92
C SER A 235 -7.64 -11.27 -28.03
N PRO A 236 -7.20 -11.97 -26.93
CA PRO A 236 -7.92 -12.22 -25.66
C PRO A 236 -7.16 -12.14 -24.31
N ALA A 237 -7.97 -11.96 -23.26
CA ALA A 237 -7.99 -12.62 -21.93
C ALA A 237 -6.98 -12.26 -20.83
N ASP A 238 -7.36 -12.10 -19.55
CA ASP A 238 -8.57 -11.58 -18.87
C ASP A 238 -8.34 -11.88 -17.38
N GLU A 239 -8.19 -10.86 -16.53
CA GLU A 239 -8.69 -10.90 -15.15
C GLU A 239 -8.83 -9.44 -14.69
N TYR A 240 -9.98 -8.88 -15.04
CA TYR A 240 -10.34 -7.50 -14.80
C TYR A 240 -10.47 -7.20 -13.31
N LEU A 241 -9.64 -6.26 -12.86
CA LEU A 241 -9.84 -5.43 -11.69
C LEU A 241 -11.25 -4.82 -11.74
N SER A 242 -12.20 -5.43 -11.03
CA SER A 242 -13.41 -4.73 -10.62
C SER A 242 -13.15 -4.13 -9.25
N PRO A 243 -13.26 -2.80 -9.07
CA PRO A 243 -13.38 -2.24 -7.72
C PRO A 243 -14.60 -2.87 -7.04
N PRO A 244 -14.65 -2.93 -5.69
CA PRO A 244 -15.78 -3.54 -5.00
C PRO A 244 -17.07 -2.89 -5.50
N ILE A 245 -17.93 -3.70 -6.11
CA ILE A 245 -19.30 -3.31 -6.45
C ILE A 245 -19.96 -2.91 -5.14
N ALA A 246 -20.49 -1.68 -5.09
CA ALA A 246 -21.34 -1.22 -4.01
C ALA A 246 -22.54 -2.16 -3.90
N LYS A 247 -22.43 -3.22 -3.07
CA LYS A 247 -23.62 -3.89 -2.57
C LYS A 247 -24.37 -2.82 -1.77
N LYS A 248 -25.57 -2.47 -2.22
CA LYS A 248 -26.57 -1.77 -1.42
C LYS A 248 -26.84 -2.61 -0.16
N TRP A 249 -26.27 -2.24 0.97
CA TRP A 249 -26.56 -2.85 2.28
C TRP A 249 -27.64 -2.08 3.05
N CYS A 250 -28.57 -1.45 2.33
CA CYS A 250 -29.77 -0.84 2.89
C CYS A 250 -30.94 -1.12 1.96
N ASP A 251 -31.67 -2.21 2.20
CA ASP A 251 -33.06 -2.43 1.76
C ASP A 251 -33.65 -3.53 2.66
N GLY A 252 -34.43 -3.13 3.67
CA GLY A 252 -35.24 -4.04 4.49
C GLY A 252 -34.98 -3.95 5.99
N ILE A 253 -35.92 -3.28 6.67
CA ILE A 253 -36.52 -3.63 7.98
C ILE A 253 -35.72 -4.61 8.86
#